data_AF-A0A433W8L0-F1
#
_entry.id   AF-A0A433W8L0-F1
#
_cell.length_a   1.000
_cell.length_b   1.000
_cell.length_c   1.000
_cell.angle_alpha   90.00
_cell.angle_beta   90.00
_cell.angle_gamma   90.00
#
_symmetry.space_group_name_H-M   'P 1'
#
loop_
_entity.id
_entity.type
_entity.pdbx_description
1 polymer ?
#
loop_
_entity_poly.entity_id
_entity_poly.type
_entity_poly.pdbx_seq_one_letter_code
_entity_poly.pdbx_strand_id
1 'polypeptide(L)'
;MTPLGMKLLDTYYKIVHFHRRCGDRCNLTDRDIFVLNALVDFESQVFRKTEEVAVELGLTGERVRQLYRRALNRIAMASTKSKYQSGARLIRNIIESKGQTHGGSIHMGIIMLWKEDLSEYSDKIIIPFLSGLCHTCKDDREETKIVYKNGKREFAKKNFLHGDPHVNQRNVSQDSNIFCNRSSGSIKSKFGIGHPLTRKSRSDRLRLILVITAENIGVTNVRDI
;
A
#
# COMPACT_ATOMS: atom_id res chain seq x y z
N MET A 1 11.67 -9.24 17.41
CA MET A 1 11.09 -10.15 16.40
C MET A 1 10.63 -11.48 16.99
N THR A 2 9.39 -11.87 16.71
CA THR A 2 8.82 -13.19 17.08
C THR A 2 9.01 -14.22 15.95
N PRO A 3 8.78 -15.53 16.18
CA PRO A 3 8.77 -16.53 15.12
C PRO A 3 7.77 -16.25 13.99
N LEU A 4 6.63 -15.61 14.31
CA LEU A 4 5.64 -15.23 13.32
C LEU A 4 6.14 -14.08 12.43
N GLY A 5 6.76 -13.07 13.03
CA GLY A 5 7.44 -11.97 12.32
C GLY A 5 8.53 -12.49 11.38
N MET A 6 9.40 -13.38 11.89
CA MET A 6 10.44 -14.05 11.10
C MET A 6 9.86 -14.80 9.91
N LYS A 7 8.81 -15.60 10.13
CA LYS A 7 8.16 -16.38 9.06
C LYS A 7 7.58 -15.47 7.98
N LEU A 8 7.02 -14.33 8.34
CA LEU A 8 6.48 -13.37 7.38
C LEU A 8 7.59 -12.75 6.53
N LEU A 9 8.69 -12.32 7.15
CA LEU A 9 9.83 -11.75 6.42
C LEU A 9 10.52 -12.80 5.54
N ASP A 10 10.75 -14.01 6.03
CA ASP A 10 11.29 -15.13 5.24
C ASP A 10 10.40 -15.45 4.03
N THR A 11 9.07 -15.44 4.22
CA THR A 11 8.13 -15.61 3.10
C THR A 11 8.23 -14.47 2.08
N TYR A 12 8.39 -13.23 2.54
CA TYR A 12 8.63 -12.09 1.65
C TYR A 12 9.94 -12.25 0.87
N TYR A 13 11.05 -12.56 1.54
CA TYR A 13 12.34 -12.75 0.88
C TYR A 13 12.30 -13.90 -0.12
N LYS A 14 11.62 -15.00 0.20
CA LYS A 14 11.37 -16.07 -0.77
C LYS A 14 10.71 -15.52 -2.04
N ILE A 15 9.62 -14.76 -1.94
CA ILE A 15 8.94 -14.19 -3.13
C ILE A 15 9.90 -13.35 -3.99
N VAL A 16 10.74 -12.54 -3.34
CA VAL A 16 11.62 -11.56 -4.00
C VAL A 16 12.89 -12.22 -4.57
N HIS A 17 13.38 -13.30 -3.95
CA HIS A 17 14.58 -14.04 -4.38
C HIS A 17 14.28 -15.32 -5.19
N PHE A 18 13.01 -15.71 -5.34
CA PHE A 18 12.63 -16.89 -6.12
C PHE A 18 13.03 -16.76 -7.60
N HIS A 19 13.43 -17.88 -8.19
CA HIS A 19 13.88 -17.94 -9.58
C HIS A 19 12.77 -17.54 -10.56
N ARG A 20 13.13 -16.91 -11.68
CA ARG A 20 12.21 -16.30 -12.68
C ARG A 20 11.13 -17.25 -13.23
N ARG A 21 11.37 -18.57 -13.17
CA ARG A 21 10.48 -19.62 -13.69
C ARG A 21 9.50 -20.17 -12.64
N CYS A 22 9.58 -19.73 -11.38
CA CYS A 22 8.69 -20.19 -10.32
C CYS A 22 7.42 -19.32 -10.26
N GLY A 23 6.25 -19.96 -10.14
CA GLY A 23 4.95 -19.29 -10.04
C GLY A 23 4.83 -18.35 -8.84
N ASP A 24 5.67 -18.53 -7.81
CA ASP A 24 5.66 -17.73 -6.59
C ASP A 24 6.29 -16.34 -6.74
N ARG A 25 6.98 -16.04 -7.85
CA ARG A 25 7.57 -14.71 -8.10
C ARG A 25 6.51 -13.62 -8.35
N CYS A 26 5.21 -13.95 -8.31
CA CYS A 26 4.11 -12.98 -8.41
C CYS A 26 4.19 -12.07 -9.66
N ASN A 27 4.78 -12.55 -10.76
CA ASN A 27 5.08 -11.76 -11.96
C ASN A 27 5.92 -10.49 -11.69
N LEU A 28 6.78 -10.50 -10.69
CA LEU A 28 7.75 -9.42 -10.43
C LEU A 28 8.85 -9.44 -11.48
N THR A 29 9.17 -8.28 -12.05
CA THR A 29 10.33 -8.14 -12.94
C THR A 29 11.62 -8.02 -12.13
N ASP A 30 12.78 -8.24 -12.76
CA ASP A 30 14.09 -8.04 -12.10
C ASP A 30 14.22 -6.60 -11.55
N ARG A 31 13.67 -5.63 -12.29
CA ARG A 31 13.64 -4.22 -11.87
C ARG A 31 12.72 -3.96 -10.67
N ASP A 32 11.58 -4.65 -10.58
CA ASP A 32 10.68 -4.52 -9.43
C ASP A 32 11.35 -5.07 -8.16
N ILE A 33 12.02 -6.23 -8.29
CA ILE A 33 12.76 -6.87 -7.20
C ILE A 33 13.94 -6.03 -6.73
N PHE A 34 14.70 -5.47 -7.67
CA PHE A 34 15.79 -4.55 -7.33
C PHE A 34 15.27 -3.36 -6.51
N VAL A 35 14.18 -2.72 -6.94
CA VAL A 35 13.60 -1.59 -6.22
C VAL A 35 13.08 -1.98 -4.83
N LEU A 36 12.46 -3.16 -4.69
CA LEU A 36 12.03 -3.69 -3.40
C LEU A 36 13.21 -3.86 -2.43
N ASN A 37 14.27 -4.54 -2.88
CA ASN A 37 15.47 -4.79 -2.06
C ASN A 37 16.29 -3.52 -1.77
N ALA A 38 16.30 -2.56 -2.69
CA ALA A 38 17.00 -1.31 -2.49
C ALA A 38 16.31 -0.43 -1.43
N LEU A 39 14.97 -0.36 -1.46
CA LEU A 39 14.19 0.47 -0.54
C LEU A 39 14.00 -0.17 0.84
N VAL A 40 13.92 -1.50 0.89
CA VAL A 40 13.55 -2.23 2.10
C VAL A 40 14.51 -3.41 2.31
N ASP A 41 15.45 -3.23 3.23
CA ASP A 41 16.33 -4.28 3.71
C ASP A 41 16.10 -4.50 5.22
N PHE A 42 15.34 -5.54 5.55
CA PHE A 42 15.03 -5.92 6.93
C PHE A 42 16.20 -6.60 7.65
N GLU A 43 17.12 -7.22 6.92
CA GLU A 43 18.30 -7.90 7.49
C GLU A 43 19.29 -6.86 8.01
N SER A 44 19.63 -5.88 7.18
CA SER A 44 20.52 -4.77 7.56
C SER A 44 19.79 -3.65 8.32
N GLN A 45 18.46 -3.72 8.46
CA GLN A 45 17.59 -2.65 8.97
C GLN A 45 17.76 -1.31 8.24
N VAL A 46 18.08 -1.37 6.94
CA VAL A 46 18.29 -0.20 6.10
C VAL A 46 17.04 0.07 5.27
N PHE A 47 16.49 1.27 5.44
CA PHE A 47 15.29 1.72 4.73
C PHE A 47 15.60 3.02 3.99
N ARG A 48 15.95 2.89 2.70
CA ARG A 48 16.37 4.01 1.86
C ARG A 48 15.20 4.86 1.39
N LYS A 49 15.46 6.13 1.15
CA LYS A 49 14.49 7.04 0.55
C LYS A 49 14.37 6.79 -0.95
N THR A 50 13.21 7.15 -1.52
CA THR A 50 12.99 7.00 -2.97
C THR A 50 13.96 7.81 -3.81
N GLU A 51 14.43 8.93 -3.27
CA GLU A 51 15.38 9.85 -3.92
C GLU A 51 16.78 9.24 -3.99
N GLU A 52 17.22 8.53 -2.96
CA GLU A 52 18.55 7.86 -2.91
C GLU A 52 18.62 6.75 -3.96
N VAL A 53 17.62 5.86 -3.98
CA VAL A 53 17.52 4.78 -4.97
C VAL A 53 17.32 5.31 -6.39
N ALA A 54 16.68 6.48 -6.54
CA ALA A 54 16.49 7.11 -7.83
C ALA A 54 17.82 7.58 -8.45
N VAL A 55 18.74 8.11 -7.64
CA VAL A 55 20.08 8.49 -8.10
C VAL A 55 20.86 7.26 -8.56
N GLU A 56 20.87 6.18 -7.76
CA GLU A 56 21.56 4.91 -8.11
C GLU A 56 21.05 4.31 -9.43
N LEU A 57 19.75 4.44 -9.71
CA LEU A 57 19.12 3.88 -10.90
C LEU A 57 19.05 4.83 -12.10
N GLY A 58 19.47 6.09 -11.96
CA GLY A 58 19.28 7.11 -12.98
C GLY A 58 17.80 7.38 -13.31
N LEU A 59 16.92 7.37 -12.30
CA LEU A 59 15.48 7.57 -12.41
C LEU A 59 15.01 8.79 -11.61
N THR A 60 13.74 9.15 -11.76
CA THR A 60 13.09 10.11 -10.85
C THR A 60 12.58 9.39 -9.60
N GLY A 61 12.54 10.09 -8.46
CA GLY A 61 11.97 9.55 -7.21
C GLY A 61 10.53 9.08 -7.37
N GLU A 62 9.71 9.79 -8.16
CA GLU A 62 8.34 9.37 -8.47
C GLU A 62 8.32 8.06 -9.28
N ARG A 63 9.26 7.87 -10.22
CA ARG A 63 9.34 6.61 -10.96
C ARG A 63 9.70 5.44 -10.05
N VAL A 64 10.64 5.61 -9.12
CA VAL A 64 10.97 4.60 -8.11
C VAL A 64 9.76 4.28 -7.23
N ARG A 65 9.04 5.31 -6.77
CA ARG A 65 7.80 5.15 -5.98
C ARG A 65 6.73 4.36 -6.73
N GLN A 66 6.56 4.61 -8.03
CA GLN A 66 5.63 3.86 -8.88
C GLN A 66 6.04 2.40 -9.03
N LEU A 67 7.34 2.12 -9.26
CA LEU A 67 7.87 0.76 -9.36
C LEU A 67 7.63 0.00 -8.05
N TYR A 68 7.96 0.60 -6.92
CA TYR A 68 7.73 0.04 -5.59
C TYR A 68 6.24 -0.30 -5.35
N ARG A 69 5.35 0.68 -5.56
CA ARG A 69 3.89 0.47 -5.40
C ARG A 69 3.35 -0.60 -6.33
N ARG A 70 3.84 -0.65 -7.57
CA ARG A 70 3.46 -1.66 -8.57
C ARG A 70 3.91 -3.05 -8.13
N ALA A 71 5.13 -3.18 -7.63
CA ALA A 71 5.69 -4.43 -7.13
C ALA A 71 4.86 -4.99 -5.96
N LEU A 72 4.62 -4.18 -4.93
CA LEU A 72 3.76 -4.56 -3.80
C LEU A 72 2.34 -4.95 -4.26
N ASN A 73 1.75 -4.18 -5.18
CA ASN A 73 0.42 -4.49 -5.71
C ASN A 73 0.38 -5.82 -6.47
N ARG A 74 1.45 -6.21 -7.17
CA ARG A 74 1.52 -7.52 -7.84
C ARG A 74 1.53 -8.66 -6.83
N ILE A 75 2.25 -8.50 -5.72
CA ILE A 75 2.25 -9.46 -4.60
C ILE A 75 0.83 -9.54 -4.00
N ALA A 76 0.21 -8.39 -3.71
CA ALA A 76 -1.16 -8.33 -3.18
C ALA A 76 -2.17 -9.02 -4.12
N MET A 77 -2.10 -8.77 -5.43
CA MET A 77 -2.95 -9.43 -6.41
C MET A 77 -2.69 -10.94 -6.52
N ALA A 78 -1.45 -11.39 -6.34
CA ALA A 78 -1.13 -12.81 -6.34
C ALA A 78 -1.72 -13.53 -5.10
N SER A 79 -1.77 -12.84 -3.96
CA SER A 79 -2.39 -13.38 -2.73
C SER A 79 -3.88 -13.69 -2.88
N THR A 80 -4.60 -12.94 -3.73
CA THR A 80 -6.05 -13.10 -3.94
C THR A 80 -6.39 -14.13 -5.01
N LYS A 81 -5.52 -14.32 -6.02
CA LYS A 81 -5.80 -15.13 -7.21
C LYS A 81 -5.29 -16.57 -7.13
N SER A 82 -4.32 -16.86 -6.27
CA SER A 82 -3.66 -18.17 -6.25
C SER A 82 -4.60 -19.27 -5.74
N LYS A 83 -4.82 -20.33 -6.54
CA LYS A 83 -5.52 -21.54 -6.10
C LYS A 83 -4.73 -22.31 -5.03
N TYR A 84 -3.41 -22.25 -5.06
CA TYR A 84 -2.49 -22.93 -4.12
C TYR A 84 -1.93 -21.98 -3.05
N GLN A 85 -1.31 -22.52 -1.99
CA GLN A 85 -0.56 -21.74 -1.00
C GLN A 85 0.71 -21.14 -1.65
N SER A 86 0.55 -19.99 -2.31
CA SER A 86 1.69 -19.17 -2.72
C SER A 86 2.22 -18.38 -1.52
N GLY A 87 3.50 -17.97 -1.56
CA GLY A 87 4.08 -17.13 -0.51
C GLY A 87 3.26 -15.86 -0.24
N ALA A 88 2.75 -15.22 -1.30
CA ALA A 88 1.89 -14.05 -1.18
C ALA A 88 0.59 -14.34 -0.41
N ARG A 89 -0.02 -15.51 -0.63
CA ARG A 89 -1.22 -15.95 0.09
C ARG A 89 -0.91 -16.27 1.55
N LEU A 90 0.26 -16.85 1.83
CA LEU A 90 0.71 -17.11 3.19
C LEU A 90 0.89 -15.81 4.00
N ILE A 91 1.53 -14.79 3.42
CA ILE A 91 1.65 -13.46 4.07
C ILE A 91 0.28 -12.91 4.43
N ARG A 92 -0.65 -12.94 3.47
CA ARG A 92 -2.01 -12.46 3.70
C ARG A 92 -2.73 -13.25 4.80
N ASN A 93 -2.65 -14.57 4.80
CA ASN A 93 -3.26 -15.41 5.81
C ASN A 93 -2.68 -15.16 7.21
N ILE A 94 -1.37 -14.92 7.33
CA ILE A 94 -0.74 -14.55 8.61
C ILE A 94 -1.38 -13.27 9.15
N ILE A 95 -1.53 -12.26 8.30
CA ILE A 95 -2.10 -10.97 8.68
C ILE A 95 -3.58 -11.08 9.02
N GLU A 96 -4.37 -11.81 8.23
CA GLU A 96 -5.79 -12.04 8.49
C GLU A 96 -6.00 -12.82 9.79
N SER A 97 -5.22 -13.87 10.04
CA SER A 97 -5.26 -14.65 11.28
C SER A 97 -4.92 -13.79 12.49
N LYS A 98 -3.91 -12.92 12.39
CA LYS A 98 -3.61 -11.92 13.43
C LYS A 98 -4.77 -10.95 13.62
N GLY A 99 -5.44 -10.53 12.56
CA GLY A 99 -6.63 -9.68 12.67
C GLY A 99 -7.76 -10.34 13.47
N GLN A 100 -7.99 -11.64 13.22
CA GLN A 100 -9.05 -12.42 13.90
C GLN A 100 -8.83 -12.52 15.41
N THR A 101 -7.57 -12.56 15.90
CA THR A 101 -7.29 -12.59 17.35
C THR A 101 -7.56 -11.27 18.06
N HIS A 102 -7.69 -10.15 17.32
CA HIS A 102 -7.83 -8.80 17.89
C HIS A 102 -9.07 -8.03 17.39
N GLY A 103 -10.15 -8.72 17.03
CA GLY A 103 -11.42 -8.07 16.70
C GLY A 103 -11.73 -7.91 15.20
N GLY A 104 -11.01 -8.63 14.33
CA GLY A 104 -11.63 -9.21 13.13
C GLY A 104 -11.34 -8.57 11.78
N SER A 105 -10.57 -7.47 11.70
CA SER A 105 -10.21 -6.88 10.40
C SER A 105 -8.75 -7.12 10.01
N ILE A 106 -8.51 -7.27 8.71
CA ILE A 106 -7.15 -7.35 8.15
C ILE A 106 -6.34 -6.08 8.47
N HIS A 107 -7.00 -4.92 8.55
CA HIS A 107 -6.37 -3.65 8.96
C HIS A 107 -5.81 -3.74 10.38
N MET A 108 -6.58 -4.32 11.30
CA MET A 108 -6.13 -4.55 12.67
C MET A 108 -5.03 -5.60 12.72
N GLY A 109 -5.11 -6.63 11.87
CA GLY A 109 -4.05 -7.62 11.69
C GLY A 109 -2.71 -7.00 11.33
N ILE A 110 -2.68 -6.04 10.39
CA ILE A 110 -1.45 -5.30 10.02
C ILE A 110 -0.87 -4.56 11.22
N ILE A 111 -1.71 -3.85 11.97
CA ILE A 111 -1.28 -3.03 13.11
C ILE A 111 -0.75 -3.90 14.24
N MET A 112 -1.43 -5.01 14.55
CA MET A 112 -1.04 -5.92 15.62
C MET A 112 0.20 -6.73 15.27
N LEU A 113 0.33 -7.13 14.01
CA LEU A 113 1.55 -7.77 13.53
C LEU A 113 2.76 -6.83 13.67
N TRP A 114 2.61 -5.54 13.35
CA TRP A 114 3.68 -4.56 13.63
C TRP A 114 3.97 -4.46 15.12
N LYS A 115 2.94 -4.25 15.94
CA LYS A 115 3.08 -3.97 17.37
C LYS A 115 3.67 -5.14 18.16
N GLU A 116 3.34 -6.38 17.79
CA GLU A 116 3.69 -7.56 18.58
C GLU A 116 4.82 -8.38 17.97
N ASP A 117 4.93 -8.42 16.63
CA ASP A 117 5.83 -9.34 15.94
C ASP A 117 7.01 -8.64 15.25
N LEU A 118 6.86 -7.35 14.91
CA LEU A 118 7.81 -6.53 14.14
C LEU A 118 8.07 -5.15 14.79
N SER A 119 8.00 -5.08 16.12
CA SER A 119 8.03 -3.81 16.89
C SER A 119 9.35 -3.06 16.81
N GLU A 120 10.43 -3.77 16.48
CA GLU A 120 11.76 -3.20 16.26
C GLU A 120 11.82 -2.23 15.06
N TYR A 121 10.90 -2.35 14.11
CA TYR A 121 10.86 -1.53 12.92
C TYR A 121 9.88 -0.36 13.07
N SER A 122 10.15 0.77 12.40
CA SER A 122 9.28 1.94 12.47
C SER A 122 7.88 1.68 11.86
N ASP A 123 6.84 2.11 12.58
CA ASP A 123 5.45 2.21 12.11
C ASP A 123 5.31 2.87 10.74
N LYS A 124 6.09 3.94 10.50
CA LYS A 124 6.08 4.72 9.26
C LYS A 124 6.54 3.91 8.04
N ILE A 125 7.23 2.79 8.26
CA ILE A 125 7.78 1.92 7.22
C ILE A 125 6.94 0.65 7.11
N ILE A 126 6.77 -0.08 8.22
CA ILE A 126 6.11 -1.38 8.24
C ILE A 126 4.64 -1.30 7.85
N ILE A 127 3.89 -0.33 8.40
CA ILE A 127 2.44 -0.27 8.14
C ILE A 127 2.15 0.00 6.66
N PRO A 128 2.78 0.99 6.00
CA PRO A 128 2.63 1.16 4.55
C PRO A 128 3.11 -0.04 3.73
N PHE A 129 4.18 -0.71 4.16
CA PHE A 129 4.72 -1.89 3.48
C PHE A 129 3.73 -3.07 3.53
N LEU A 130 3.30 -3.49 4.73
CA LEU A 130 2.34 -4.58 4.94
C LEU A 130 0.98 -4.26 4.29
N SER A 131 0.52 -3.01 4.41
CA SER A 131 -0.69 -2.56 3.73
C SER A 131 -0.58 -2.68 2.21
N GLY A 132 0.58 -2.37 1.64
CA GLY A 132 0.86 -2.55 0.22
C GLY A 132 0.94 -4.02 -0.22
N LEU A 133 1.40 -4.91 0.66
CA LEU A 133 1.45 -6.36 0.41
C LEU A 133 0.09 -7.03 0.49
N CYS A 134 -0.85 -6.50 1.28
CA CYS A 134 -2.19 -7.09 1.47
C CYS A 134 -3.25 -6.49 0.55
N HIS A 135 -3.28 -5.16 0.41
CA HIS A 135 -4.40 -4.49 -0.22
C HIS A 135 -4.11 -4.11 -1.67
N THR A 136 -5.03 -4.49 -2.57
CA THR A 136 -4.93 -4.13 -3.99
C THR A 136 -5.52 -2.76 -4.31
N CYS A 137 -6.52 -2.31 -3.55
CA CYS A 137 -7.14 -1.00 -3.74
C CYS A 137 -6.50 0.06 -2.83
N LYS A 138 -6.63 1.32 -3.24
CA LYS A 138 -6.11 2.47 -2.49
C LYS A 138 -6.93 2.74 -1.23
N ASP A 139 -8.23 2.51 -1.29
CA ASP A 139 -9.17 2.86 -0.23
C ASP A 139 -8.89 2.04 1.04
N ASP A 140 -8.72 0.71 0.91
CA ASP A 140 -8.31 -0.15 2.03
C ASP A 140 -6.97 0.27 2.67
N ARG A 141 -6.03 0.77 1.86
CA ARG A 141 -4.73 1.23 2.37
C ARG A 141 -4.88 2.50 3.19
N GLU A 142 -5.73 3.42 2.74
CA GLU A 142 -6.04 4.63 3.51
C GLU A 142 -6.84 4.28 4.77
N GLU A 143 -7.77 3.32 4.69
CA GLU A 143 -8.50 2.80 5.86
C GLU A 143 -7.53 2.24 6.90
N THR A 144 -6.56 1.39 6.50
CA THR A 144 -5.51 0.88 7.40
C THR A 144 -4.80 2.03 8.15
N LYS A 145 -4.48 3.10 7.42
CA LYS A 145 -3.81 4.29 7.97
C LYS A 145 -4.72 5.10 8.90
N ILE A 146 -6.02 5.17 8.62
CA ILE A 146 -7.02 5.80 9.50
C ILE A 146 -7.14 4.99 10.80
N VAL A 147 -7.32 3.66 10.70
CA VAL A 147 -7.39 2.76 11.86
C VAL A 147 -6.14 2.89 12.70
N TYR A 148 -4.96 2.93 12.08
CA TYR A 148 -3.69 3.12 12.79
C TYR A 148 -3.63 4.46 13.54
N LYS A 149 -3.98 5.57 12.88
CA LYS A 149 -3.97 6.91 13.51
C LYS A 149 -4.93 7.00 14.69
N ASN A 150 -6.13 6.41 14.55
CA ASN A 150 -7.13 6.39 15.61
C ASN A 150 -6.66 5.52 16.78
N GLY A 151 -6.17 4.31 16.50
CA GLY A 151 -5.60 3.41 17.49
C GLY A 151 -4.43 4.06 18.25
N LYS A 152 -3.51 4.75 17.56
CA LYS A 152 -2.39 5.45 18.19
C LYS A 152 -2.84 6.51 19.20
N ARG A 153 -3.91 7.25 18.90
CA ARG A 153 -4.52 8.24 19.82
C ARG A 153 -5.14 7.55 21.04
N GLU A 154 -5.78 6.41 20.85
CA GLU A 154 -6.38 5.64 21.95
C GLU A 154 -5.33 4.97 22.84
N PHE A 155 -4.26 4.42 22.26
CA PHE A 155 -3.13 3.86 23.00
C PHE A 155 -2.43 4.94 23.85
N ALA A 156 -2.23 6.13 23.28
CA ALA A 156 -1.70 7.26 24.05
C ALA A 156 -2.60 7.59 25.26
N LYS A 157 -3.92 7.71 25.06
CA LYS A 157 -4.87 8.02 26.13
C LYS A 157 -4.89 6.99 27.25
N LYS A 158 -4.80 5.68 26.93
CA LYS A 158 -4.76 4.62 27.95
C LYS A 158 -3.46 4.63 28.77
N ASN A 159 -2.33 4.96 28.15
CA ASN A 159 -1.06 5.10 28.86
C ASN A 159 -1.02 6.38 29.74
N PHE A 160 -1.80 7.42 29.43
CA PHE A 160 -1.96 8.60 30.30
C PHE A 160 -2.86 8.35 31.52
N LEU A 161 -3.75 7.35 31.48
CA LEU A 161 -4.70 7.03 32.56
C LEU A 161 -4.17 5.99 33.56
N HIS A 162 -2.99 5.42 33.33
CA HIS A 162 -2.31 4.47 34.24
C HIS A 162 -0.92 4.99 34.69
N GLY A 163 -0.64 6.28 34.49
CA GLY A 163 0.47 6.94 35.18
C GLY A 163 0.07 7.23 36.63
N ASP A 164 0.83 6.71 37.59
CA ASP A 164 0.68 6.98 39.01
C ASP A 164 0.45 8.47 39.29
N PRO A 165 -0.46 8.84 40.22
CA PRO A 165 -0.70 10.22 40.60
C PRO A 165 0.39 10.65 41.59
N HIS A 166 1.62 10.85 41.12
CA HIS A 166 2.63 11.56 41.90
C HIS A 166 2.99 12.89 41.26
N VAL A 167 2.32 13.91 41.81
CA VAL A 167 2.81 15.27 42.06
C VAL A 167 3.14 16.11 40.82
N ASN A 168 2.14 16.88 40.38
CA ASN A 168 2.37 18.17 39.76
C ASN A 168 2.05 19.25 40.82
N GLN A 169 3.07 19.91 41.33
CA GLN A 169 2.93 21.28 41.84
C GLN A 169 3.86 22.19 41.04
N ARG A 170 3.30 23.36 40.71
CA ARG A 170 3.92 24.57 40.12
C ARG A 170 3.93 24.56 38.58
N ASN A 171 3.38 25.53 37.86
CA ASN A 171 2.85 26.84 38.22
C ASN A 171 1.66 27.19 37.31
N VAL A 172 0.63 27.74 37.95
CA VAL A 172 -0.38 28.56 37.32
C VAL A 172 0.30 29.83 36.84
N SER A 173 0.19 30.16 35.57
CA SER A 173 0.24 31.54 35.11
C SER A 173 -0.88 31.69 34.11
N GLN A 174 -1.91 32.40 34.58
CA GLN A 174 -2.96 32.99 33.79
C GLN A 174 -2.31 33.81 32.68
N ASP A 175 -2.79 33.67 31.45
CA ASP A 175 -3.04 34.84 30.64
C ASP A 175 -4.20 34.57 29.69
N SER A 176 -5.17 35.45 29.83
CA SER A 176 -6.47 35.52 29.21
C SER A 176 -6.42 36.10 27.79
N ASN A 177 -7.46 35.77 27.02
CA ASN A 177 -7.99 36.49 25.86
C ASN A 177 -7.13 36.52 24.59
N ILE A 178 -7.68 35.97 23.51
CA ILE A 178 -8.02 36.74 22.30
C ILE A 178 -9.13 35.97 21.56
N PHE A 179 -10.33 36.53 21.66
CA PHE A 179 -11.45 36.31 20.77
C PHE A 179 -11.19 37.18 19.53
N CYS A 180 -11.21 36.60 18.33
CA CYS A 180 -11.32 37.38 17.09
C CYS A 180 -12.19 36.64 16.09
N ASN A 181 -13.45 37.09 16.03
CA ASN A 181 -14.35 36.96 14.89
C ASN A 181 -13.65 37.41 13.60
N ARG A 182 -13.90 36.72 12.48
CA ARG A 182 -13.99 37.36 11.15
C ARG A 182 -14.77 36.50 10.15
N SER A 183 -15.96 37.01 9.85
CA SER A 183 -16.49 37.26 8.50
C SER A 183 -16.97 36.07 7.65
N SER A 184 -18.30 35.96 7.65
CA SER A 184 -19.14 35.53 6.54
C SER A 184 -18.82 36.29 5.25
N GLY A 185 -18.59 35.53 4.17
CA GLY A 185 -18.44 36.06 2.81
C GLY A 185 -19.21 35.18 1.82
N SER A 186 -20.44 35.61 1.53
CA SER A 186 -21.33 35.07 0.50
C SER A 186 -20.85 35.50 -0.89
N ILE A 187 -20.67 34.56 -1.83
CA ILE A 187 -20.72 34.85 -3.27
C ILE A 187 -21.53 33.76 -3.97
N LYS A 188 -22.67 34.17 -4.55
CA LYS A 188 -23.43 33.48 -5.58
C LYS A 188 -22.93 33.92 -6.97
N SER A 189 -22.71 32.96 -7.88
CA SER A 189 -22.95 33.11 -9.34
C SER A 189 -23.02 31.69 -9.93
N LYS A 190 -24.16 31.17 -10.41
CA LYS A 190 -24.88 31.41 -11.69
C LYS A 190 -24.01 31.22 -12.95
N PHE A 191 -23.94 29.97 -13.42
CA PHE A 191 -24.03 29.50 -14.82
C PHE A 191 -24.58 28.05 -14.70
N GLY A 192 -25.56 27.52 -15.44
CA GLY A 192 -26.04 27.81 -16.77
C GLY A 192 -26.01 26.50 -17.59
N ILE A 193 -27.07 25.69 -17.47
CA ILE A 193 -27.68 24.72 -18.43
C ILE A 193 -26.73 23.80 -19.26
N GLY A 194 -26.91 22.47 -19.13
CA GLY A 194 -26.45 21.51 -20.13
C GLY A 194 -26.69 20.03 -19.78
N HIS A 195 -27.74 19.45 -20.39
CA HIS A 195 -28.15 18.03 -20.57
C HIS A 195 -27.45 16.85 -19.85
N PRO A 196 -28.23 15.82 -19.43
CA PRO A 196 -27.68 14.54 -18.98
C PRO A 196 -27.32 13.65 -20.17
N LEU A 197 -26.03 13.41 -20.40
CA LEU A 197 -25.59 12.34 -21.30
C LEU A 197 -25.57 11.02 -20.53
N THR A 198 -26.44 10.12 -20.98
CA THR A 198 -26.57 8.74 -20.55
C THR A 198 -25.26 7.98 -20.73
N ARG A 199 -24.94 7.19 -19.70
CA ARG A 199 -23.75 6.35 -19.59
C ARG A 199 -23.88 5.15 -20.54
N LYS A 200 -23.49 5.32 -21.82
CA LYS A 200 -23.30 4.17 -22.73
C LYS A 200 -22.07 3.36 -22.34
N SER A 201 -22.25 2.04 -22.32
CA SER A 201 -21.31 1.05 -21.83
C SER A 201 -19.98 1.06 -22.62
N ARG A 202 -18.88 0.70 -21.94
CA ARG A 202 -17.53 0.53 -22.52
C ARG A 202 -17.43 -0.60 -23.57
N SER A 203 -18.53 -1.31 -23.88
CA SER A 203 -18.56 -2.48 -24.76
C SER A 203 -18.41 -2.14 -26.25
N ASP A 204 -18.86 -0.95 -26.68
CA ASP A 204 -18.96 -0.64 -28.11
C ASP A 204 -17.69 0.01 -28.70
N ARG A 205 -16.73 0.43 -27.85
CA ARG A 205 -15.46 1.03 -28.28
C ARG A 205 -14.42 0.02 -28.79
N LEU A 206 -14.63 -1.28 -28.57
CA LEU A 206 -13.70 -2.32 -29.01
C LEU A 206 -14.02 -2.89 -30.41
N ARG A 207 -15.18 -2.58 -30.98
CA ARG A 207 -15.54 -3.05 -32.34
C ARG A 207 -15.09 -2.13 -33.47
N LEU A 208 -14.70 -0.88 -33.17
CA LEU A 208 -14.27 0.07 -34.20
C LEU A 208 -12.76 0.02 -34.51
N ILE A 209 -11.95 -0.65 -33.69
CA ILE A 209 -10.49 -0.75 -33.88
C ILE A 209 -10.10 -2.01 -34.68
N LEU A 210 -11.01 -2.97 -34.82
CA LEU A 210 -10.73 -4.25 -35.49
C LEU A 210 -11.04 -4.27 -37.00
N VAL A 211 -11.63 -3.20 -37.55
CA VAL A 211 -11.99 -3.14 -38.99
C VAL A 211 -10.94 -2.39 -39.82
N ILE A 212 -10.03 -1.62 -39.22
CA ILE A 212 -9.07 -0.78 -39.96
C ILE A 212 -7.74 -1.53 -40.28
N THR A 213 -7.52 -2.74 -39.76
CA THR A 213 -6.26 -3.48 -39.98
C THR A 213 -6.35 -4.64 -40.98
N ALA A 214 -7.52 -4.89 -41.58
CA ALA A 214 -7.72 -5.99 -42.52
C ALA A 214 -7.59 -5.61 -44.01
N GLU A 215 -7.51 -4.33 -44.37
CA GLU A 215 -7.49 -3.90 -45.79
C GLU A 215 -6.10 -3.54 -46.36
N ASN A 216 -5.01 -3.74 -45.61
CA ASN A 216 -3.65 -3.34 -46.06
C ASN A 216 -2.60 -4.46 -46.10
N ILE A 217 -3.01 -5.72 -46.14
CA ILE A 217 -2.08 -6.82 -46.50
C ILE A 217 -2.59 -7.48 -47.77
N GLY A 218 -2.46 -6.71 -48.87
CA GLY A 218 -2.25 -7.31 -50.18
C GLY A 218 -0.81 -7.78 -50.25
N VAL A 219 -0.58 -9.08 -50.05
CA VAL A 219 0.62 -9.76 -50.56
C VAL A 219 0.18 -11.07 -51.19
N THR A 220 0.37 -11.06 -52.50
CA THR A 220 0.24 -12.11 -53.49
C THR A 220 1.21 -13.28 -53.25
N ASN A 221 0.68 -14.49 -53.45
CA ASN A 221 1.24 -15.60 -54.24
C ASN A 221 2.49 -16.43 -53.81
N VAL A 222 2.20 -17.73 -53.66
CA VAL A 222 2.76 -18.96 -54.28
C VAL A 222 4.12 -19.54 -53.81
N ARG A 223 4.10 -20.89 -53.68
CA ARG A 223 5.17 -21.93 -53.65
C ARG A 223 5.61 -22.36 -52.23
N ASP A 224 5.58 -23.63 -51.79
CA ASP A 224 5.46 -24.96 -52.41
C ASP A 224 4.77 -25.95 -51.45
N ILE A 225 3.91 -26.83 -51.99
CA ILE A 225 3.68 -28.29 -51.80
C ILE A 225 2.34 -28.64 -52.46
#